data_AF-A0A6G3RNI6-F1
#
_entry.id   AF-A0A6G3RNI6-F1
#
_cell.length_a   1.000
_cell.length_b   1.000
_cell.length_c   1.000
_cell.angle_alpha   90.00
_cell.angle_beta   90.00
_cell.angle_gamma   90.00
#
_symmetry.space_group_name_H-M   'P 1'
#
loop_
_entity.id
_entity.type
_entity.pdbx_description
1 polymer ?
#
loop_
_entity_poly.entity_id
_entity_poly.type
_entity_poly.pdbx_seq_one_letter_code
_entity_poly.pdbx_strand_id
1 'polypeptide(L)'
;NLTSQVRNIAQVTTAVANGDLSQKITVDARGEILELKSTVNTMVDQLSAFADEVTRVAREVGTEGNLGGRAQVRGVSGVWKDLTDNVN
;
A
#
# COMPACT_ATOMS: atom_id res chain seq x y z
N ASN A 1 -0.11 -17.32 -20.29
CA ASN A 1 -1.45 -17.96 -20.21
C ASN A 1 -2.30 -17.11 -19.26
N LEU A 2 -3.52 -16.77 -19.63
CA LEU A 2 -4.40 -15.91 -18.82
C LEU A 2 -4.66 -16.48 -17.42
N THR A 3 -4.79 -17.81 -17.30
CA THR A 3 -5.01 -18.49 -16.01
C THR A 3 -3.86 -18.27 -15.02
N SER A 4 -2.61 -18.26 -15.50
CA SER A 4 -1.45 -18.02 -14.63
C SER A 4 -1.37 -16.56 -14.20
N GLN A 5 -1.74 -15.63 -15.08
CA GLN A 5 -1.79 -14.20 -14.76
C GLN A 5 -2.82 -13.93 -13.66
N VAL A 6 -4.06 -14.40 -13.84
CA VAL A 6 -5.14 -14.21 -12.86
C VAL A 6 -4.82 -14.88 -11.52
N ARG A 7 -4.22 -16.08 -11.52
CA ARG A 7 -3.81 -16.76 -10.29
C ARG A 7 -2.78 -15.96 -9.50
N ASN A 8 -1.79 -15.36 -10.17
CA ASN A 8 -0.77 -14.55 -9.50
C ASN A 8 -1.39 -13.28 -8.88
N ILE A 9 -2.31 -12.63 -9.60
CA ILE A 9 -3.07 -11.49 -9.08
C ILE A 9 -3.83 -11.88 -7.81
N ALA A 10 -4.57 -12.99 -7.85
CA ALA A 10 -5.32 -13.48 -6.69
C ALA A 10 -4.43 -13.77 -5.48
N GLN A 11 -3.23 -14.34 -5.70
CA GLN A 11 -2.26 -14.61 -4.63
C GLN A 11 -1.78 -13.32 -3.97
N VAL A 12 -1.39 -12.32 -4.76
CA VAL A 12 -0.91 -11.03 -4.23
C VAL A 12 -2.03 -10.30 -3.49
N THR A 13 -3.24 -10.26 -4.04
CA THR A 13 -4.38 -9.64 -3.34
C THR A 13 -4.71 -10.35 -2.03
N THR A 14 -4.59 -11.68 -1.97
CA THR A 14 -4.75 -12.46 -0.73
C THR A 14 -3.67 -12.11 0.29
N ALA A 15 -2.41 -12.01 -0.14
CA ALA A 15 -1.30 -11.65 0.73
C ALA A 15 -1.50 -10.26 1.35
N VAL A 16 -1.89 -9.28 0.52
CA VAL A 16 -2.20 -7.91 0.94
C VAL A 16 -3.35 -7.87 1.93
N ALA A 17 -4.41 -8.64 1.71
CA ALA A 17 -5.52 -8.76 2.66
C ALA A 17 -5.10 -9.33 4.03
N ASN A 18 -4.04 -10.16 4.04
CA ASN A 18 -3.43 -10.69 5.26
C ASN A 18 -2.35 -9.76 5.86
N GLY A 19 -2.16 -8.56 5.29
CA GLY A 19 -1.18 -7.57 5.77
C GLY A 19 0.24 -7.75 5.22
N ASP A 20 0.48 -8.69 4.31
CA ASP A 20 1.76 -8.81 3.61
C ASP A 20 1.81 -7.85 2.42
N LEU A 21 2.36 -6.67 2.66
CA LEU A 21 2.51 -5.59 1.67
C LEU A 21 3.82 -5.69 0.87
N SER A 22 4.62 -6.73 1.10
CA SER A 22 5.88 -6.95 0.35
C SER A 22 5.65 -7.60 -1.02
N GLN A 23 4.48 -8.19 -1.25
CA GLN A 23 4.17 -8.94 -2.46
C GLN A 23 3.76 -8.04 -3.62
N LYS A 24 4.26 -8.36 -4.82
CA LYS A 24 3.91 -7.68 -6.07
C LYS A 24 3.56 -8.66 -7.15
N ILE A 25 2.66 -8.26 -8.03
CA ILE A 25 2.36 -9.00 -9.26
C ILE A 25 3.53 -8.80 -10.21
N THR A 26 4.24 -9.87 -10.52
CA THR A 26 5.45 -9.84 -11.37
C THR A 26 5.22 -10.43 -12.75
N VAL A 27 4.20 -11.27 -12.92
CA VAL A 27 3.88 -11.93 -14.19
C VAL A 27 3.69 -10.93 -15.33
N ASP A 28 4.19 -11.26 -16.52
CA ASP A 28 3.97 -10.45 -17.72
C ASP A 28 2.49 -10.40 -18.07
N ALA A 29 2.00 -9.22 -18.43
CA ALA A 29 0.61 -8.94 -18.75
C ALA A 29 0.51 -7.91 -19.87
N ARG A 30 -0.61 -7.91 -20.60
CA ARG A 30 -0.95 -6.95 -21.67
C ARG A 30 -2.43 -6.60 -21.61
N GLY A 31 -2.83 -5.48 -22.21
CA GLY A 31 -4.21 -5.02 -22.24
C GLY A 31 -4.80 -4.85 -20.83
N GLU A 32 -6.05 -5.26 -20.64
CA GLU A 32 -6.79 -5.11 -19.38
C GLU A 32 -6.09 -5.79 -18.19
N ILE A 33 -5.37 -6.90 -18.41
CA ILE A 33 -4.63 -7.57 -17.33
C ILE A 33 -3.41 -6.77 -16.89
N LEU A 34 -2.78 -6.03 -17.81
CA LEU A 34 -1.68 -5.13 -17.46
C LEU A 34 -2.19 -3.95 -16.63
N GLU A 35 -3.34 -3.39 -17.01
CA GLU A 35 -4.00 -2.33 -16.26
C GLU A 35 -4.38 -2.80 -14.86
N LEU A 36 -5.00 -3.98 -14.73
CA LEU A 36 -5.32 -4.57 -13.44
C LEU A 36 -4.06 -4.82 -12.59
N LYS A 37 -3.01 -5.40 -13.18
CA LYS A 37 -1.69 -5.60 -12.52
C LYS A 37 -1.14 -4.27 -12.00
N SER A 38 -1.17 -3.23 -12.82
CA SER A 38 -0.65 -1.91 -12.46
C SER A 38 -1.45 -1.31 -11.31
N THR A 39 -2.78 -1.35 -11.39
CA THR A 39 -3.68 -0.83 -10.35
C THR A 39 -3.45 -1.53 -9.01
N VAL A 40 -3.38 -2.86 -9.00
CA VAL A 40 -3.12 -3.61 -7.77
C VAL A 40 -1.73 -3.32 -7.22
N ASN A 41 -0.69 -3.29 -8.07
CA ASN A 41 0.66 -2.97 -7.58
C ASN A 41 0.74 -1.56 -6.99
N THR A 42 0.12 -0.56 -7.63
CA THR A 42 0.04 0.81 -7.08
C THR A 42 -0.68 0.84 -5.72
N MET A 43 -1.78 0.10 -5.58
CA MET A 43 -2.48 -0.04 -4.30
C MET A 43 -1.55 -0.62 -3.21
N VAL A 44 -0.76 -1.64 -3.53
CA VAL A 44 0.22 -2.20 -2.57
C VAL A 44 1.28 -1.19 -2.19
N ASP A 45 1.81 -0.39 -3.14
CA ASP A 45 2.80 0.65 -2.84
C ASP A 45 2.24 1.70 -1.87
N GLN A 46 1.00 2.16 -2.11
CA GLN A 46 0.34 3.14 -1.26
C GLN A 46 0.08 2.60 0.15
N LEU A 47 -0.38 1.36 0.26
CA LEU A 47 -0.59 0.70 1.56
C LEU A 47 0.72 0.55 2.33
N SER A 48 1.80 0.13 1.65
CA SER A 48 3.11 -0.03 2.29
C SER A 48 3.63 1.30 2.81
N ALA A 49 3.59 2.35 1.99
CA ALA A 49 4.04 3.67 2.39
C ALA A 49 3.21 4.24 3.56
N PHE A 50 1.90 3.98 3.58
CA PHE A 50 1.05 4.37 4.68
C PHE A 50 1.36 3.61 5.98
N ALA A 51 1.58 2.29 5.90
CA ALA A 51 1.94 1.47 7.06
C ALA A 51 3.29 1.90 7.67
N ASP A 52 4.27 2.23 6.83
CA ASP A 52 5.56 2.77 7.25
C ASP A 52 5.39 4.10 7.98
N GLU A 53 4.54 4.98 7.47
CA GLU A 53 4.29 6.29 8.06
C GLU A 53 3.55 6.22 9.40
N VAL A 54 2.53 5.36 9.51
CA VAL A 54 1.84 5.09 10.78
C VAL A 54 2.82 4.53 11.80
N THR A 55 3.72 3.62 11.39
CA THR A 55 4.75 3.06 12.27
C THR A 55 5.74 4.13 12.74
N ARG A 56 6.14 5.05 11.85
CA ARG A 56 7.02 6.17 12.19
C ARG A 56 6.37 7.09 13.22
N VAL A 57 5.15 7.56 12.97
CA VAL A 57 4.45 8.48 13.88
C VAL A 57 4.19 7.82 15.23
N ALA A 58 3.80 6.54 15.27
CA ALA A 58 3.61 5.82 16.52
C ALA A 58 4.90 5.76 17.38
N ARG A 59 6.07 5.67 16.75
CA ARG A 59 7.37 5.73 17.45
C ARG A 59 7.68 7.12 17.99
N GLU A 60 7.48 8.17 17.18
CA GLU A 60 7.73 9.56 17.60
C GLU A 60 6.83 9.96 18.78
N VAL A 61 5.55 9.60 18.72
CA VAL A 61 4.59 9.88 19.80
C VAL A 61 4.89 9.03 21.04
N GLY A 62 5.09 7.72 20.86
CA GLY A 62 5.17 6.78 21.99
C GLY A 62 6.54 6.68 22.67
N THR A 63 7.63 6.83 21.91
CA THR A 63 9.01 6.64 22.42
C THR A 63 9.72 7.97 22.63
N GLU A 64 9.50 8.94 21.74
CA GLU A 64 10.19 10.24 21.78
C GLU A 64 9.36 11.34 22.47
N GLY A 65 8.09 11.07 22.78
CA GLY A 65 7.18 12.03 23.41
C GLY A 65 6.86 13.25 22.54
N ASN A 66 7.14 13.17 21.23
CA ASN A 66 7.03 14.27 20.30
C ASN A 66 5.66 14.24 19.61
N LEU A 67 4.71 15.00 20.15
CA LEU A 67 3.32 15.06 19.68
C LEU A 67 3.11 15.92 18.42
N GLY A 68 4.18 16.47 17.82
CA GLY A 68 4.11 17.39 16.68
C GLY A 68 4.54 16.81 15.32
N GLY A 69 4.80 15.49 15.26
CA GLY A 69 5.27 14.81 14.05
C GLY A 69 4.19 14.79 12.97
N ARG A 70 4.36 15.59 11.92
CA ARG A 70 3.43 15.60 10.79
C ARG A 70 3.60 14.35 9.92
N ALA A 71 2.51 13.68 9.59
CA ALA A 71 2.51 12.58 8.64
C ALA A 71 2.48 13.12 7.20
N GLN A 72 3.38 12.65 6.34
CA GLN A 72 3.39 13.02 4.93
C GLN A 72 3.64 11.81 4.02
N VAL A 73 2.54 11.24 3.50
CA VAL A 73 2.61 10.19 2.47
C VAL A 73 2.43 10.83 1.09
N ARG A 74 3.36 10.60 0.17
CA ARG A 74 3.26 11.11 -1.21
C ARG A 74 2.39 10.18 -2.05
N GLY A 75 1.52 10.77 -2.89
CA GLY A 75 0.76 10.02 -3.89
C GLY A 75 -0.49 9.30 -3.37
N VAL A 76 -0.99 9.66 -2.17
CA VAL A 76 -2.25 9.14 -1.62
C VAL A 76 -3.43 10.09 -1.88
N SER A 77 -4.63 9.54 -2.00
CA SER A 77 -5.88 10.27 -2.21
C SER A 77 -7.06 9.57 -1.53
N GLY A 78 -8.20 10.25 -1.38
CA GLY A 78 -9.39 9.72 -0.71
C GLY A 78 -9.14 9.42 0.78
N VAL A 79 -9.71 8.31 1.27
CA VAL A 79 -9.59 7.87 2.68
C VAL A 79 -8.14 7.84 3.18
N TRP A 80 -7.19 7.51 2.31
CA TRP A 80 -5.76 7.46 2.64
C TRP A 80 -5.18 8.84 2.97
N LYS A 81 -5.63 9.86 2.23
CA LYS A 81 -5.27 11.24 2.53
C LYS A 81 -5.91 11.68 3.84
N ASP A 82 -7.20 11.40 4.02
CA ASP A 82 -7.93 11.79 5.23
C ASP A 82 -7.29 11.20 6.50
N LEU A 83 -6.83 9.95 6.44
CA LEU A 83 -6.12 9.32 7.54
C LEU A 83 -4.74 9.93 7.80
N THR A 84 -4.01 10.33 6.75
CA THR A 84 -2.73 11.04 6.88
C THR A 84 -2.94 12.43 7.50
N ASP A 85 -4.01 13.13 7.08
CA ASP A 85 -4.35 14.45 7.58
C ASP A 85 -4.85 14.42 9.04
N ASN A 86 -5.56 13.38 9.47
CA ASN A 86 -6.00 13.22 10.87
C ASN A 86 -4.86 12.97 11.88
N VAL A 87 -3.69 12.56 11.39
CA VAL A 87 -2.48 12.39 12.22
C VAL A 87 -1.74 13.72 12.41
N ASN A 88 -2.02 14.73 11.58
CA ASN A 88 -1.45 16.09 11.64
C ASN A 88 -2.22 17.01 12.60
#